data_AF-A0A1B9C138-F1
#
_entry.id   AF-A0A1B9C138-F1
#
_cell.length_a   1.000
_cell.length_b   1.000
_cell.length_c   1.000
_cell.angle_alpha   90.00
_cell.angle_beta   90.00
_cell.angle_gamma   90.00
#
_symmetry.space_group_name_H-M   'P 1'
#
loop_
_entity.id
_entity.type
_entity.pdbx_description
1 polymer ?
#
loop_
_entity_poly.entity_id
_entity_poly.type
_entity_poly.pdbx_seq_one_letter_code
_entity_poly.pdbx_strand_id
1 'polypeptide(L)' 'MLQTIEVEIDAQGQVHPVGLNKPLSAGRALLTPYANEEALLSEAALAEDWLKPEDDAAWAYLQPVR' A
#
# COMPACT_ATOMS: atom_id res chain seq x y z
N MET A 1 1.96 -9.64 25.68
CA MET A 1 2.65 -8.89 24.62
C MET A 1 2.00 -9.25 23.29
N LEU A 2 1.68 -8.28 22.45
CA LEU A 2 1.20 -8.55 21.09
C LEU A 2 2.43 -8.83 20.21
N GLN A 3 2.46 -9.98 19.56
CA GLN A 3 3.50 -10.32 18.59
C GLN A 3 2.98 -9.96 17.20
N THR A 4 3.66 -9.04 16.51
CA THR A 4 3.39 -8.72 15.11
C THR A 4 4.21 -9.64 14.24
N ILE A 5 3.56 -10.23 13.24
CA ILE A 5 4.19 -11.06 12.21
C ILE A 5 3.91 -10.42 10.86
N GLU A 6 4.85 -10.53 9.94
CA GLU A 6 4.64 -10.13 8.57
C GLU A 6 3.87 -11.21 7.82
N VAL A 7 2.89 -10.78 7.03
CA VAL A 7 1.99 -11.67 6.31
C VAL A 7 1.72 -11.12 4.92
N GLU A 8 1.61 -12.02 3.95
CA GLU A 8 1.13 -11.73 2.61
C GLU A 8 -0.34 -12.15 2.51
N ILE A 9 -1.17 -11.33 1.86
CA ILE A 9 -2.58 -11.64 1.61
C ILE A 9 -2.71 -11.95 0.13
N ASP A 10 -3.12 -13.17 -0.20
CA ASP A 10 -3.30 -13.59 -1.59
C ASP A 10 -4.58 -13.01 -2.22
N ALA A 11 -4.75 -13.27 -3.53
CA ALA A 11 -5.91 -12.79 -4.28
C ALA A 11 -7.24 -13.38 -3.80
N GLN A 12 -7.22 -14.47 -3.03
CA GLN A 12 -8.38 -15.11 -2.43
C GLN A 12 -8.62 -14.61 -1.00
N GLY A 13 -7.79 -13.70 -0.48
CA GLY A 13 -7.87 -13.14 0.86
C GLY A 13 -7.31 -14.06 1.95
N GLN A 14 -6.53 -15.09 1.61
CA GLN A 14 -5.88 -15.94 2.60
C GLN A 14 -4.57 -15.31 3.06
N VAL A 15 -4.31 -15.42 4.37
CA VAL A 15 -3.17 -14.81 5.04
C VAL A 15 -2.05 -15.84 5.16
N HIS A 16 -0.91 -15.57 4.53
CA HIS A 16 0.28 -16.42 4.54
C HIS A 16 1.41 -15.75 5.31
N PRO A 17 1.94 -16.35 6.38
CA PRO A 17 3.00 -15.72 7.15
C PRO A 17 4.33 -15.77 6.40
N VAL A 18 5.03 -14.65 6.36
CA VAL A 18 6.34 -14.53 5.71
C VAL A 18 7.42 -14.99 6.69
N GLY A 19 8.27 -15.92 6.28
CA GLY A 19 9.40 -16.42 7.09
C GLY A 19 9.05 -17.40 8.21
N LEU A 20 7.77 -17.76 8.38
CA LEU A 20 7.33 -18.80 9.31
C LEU A 20 7.10 -20.12 8.57
N ASN A 21 7.85 -21.15 8.97
CA ASN A 21 7.68 -22.52 8.44
C ASN A 21 6.45 -23.24 9.03
N LYS A 22 5.56 -22.53 9.73
CA LYS A 22 4.39 -23.09 10.39
C LYS A 22 3.14 -22.29 10.04
N PRO A 23 2.00 -22.97 9.80
CA PRO A 23 0.73 -22.30 9.54
C PRO A 23 0.26 -21.52 10.77
N LEU A 24 -0.48 -20.44 10.52
CA LEU A 24 -1.14 -19.66 11.58
C LEU A 24 -2.24 -20.49 12.23
N SER A 25 -2.31 -20.43 13.56
CA SER A 25 -3.37 -21.10 14.31
C SER A 25 -4.70 -20.37 14.10
N ALA A 26 -5.79 -21.13 14.11
CA ALA A 26 -7.13 -20.56 14.00
C ALA A 26 -7.38 -19.57 15.15
N GLY A 27 -7.84 -18.37 14.82
CA GLY A 27 -8.02 -17.31 15.81
C GLY A 27 -8.36 -15.97 15.20
N ARG A 28 -8.24 -14.91 16.02
CA ARG A 28 -8.41 -13.52 15.60
C ARG A 28 -7.04 -12.87 15.46
N ALA A 29 -6.85 -12.13 14.38
CA ALA A 29 -5.64 -11.33 14.15
C ALA A 29 -6.02 -9.86 13.96
N LEU A 30 -5.08 -8.97 14.24
CA LEU A 30 -5.12 -7.57 13.84
C LEU A 30 -4.28 -7.41 12.58
N LEU A 31 -4.83 -6.74 11.58
CA LEU A 31 -4.17 -6.48 10.31
C LEU A 31 -3.75 -5.01 10.28
N THR A 32 -2.46 -4.77 10.11
CA THR A 32 -1.91 -3.44 9.86
C THR A 32 -1.39 -3.44 8.43
N PRO A 33 -2.04 -2.75 7.48
CA PRO A 33 -1.51 -2.65 6.13
C PRO A 33 -0.15 -1.97 6.18
N TYR A 34 0.83 -2.58 5.52
CA TYR A 34 2.18 -2.02 5.43
C TYR A 34 2.11 -0.80 4.51
N ALA A 35 2.04 0.39 5.11
CA ALA A 35 2.19 1.62 4.35
C ALA A 35 3.68 1.77 4.03
N ASN A 36 4.01 1.90 2.75
CA ASN A 36 5.37 2.15 2.31
C ASN A 36 5.82 3.49 2.94
N GLU A 37 6.73 3.43 3.91
CA GLU A 37 7.18 4.60 4.66
C GLU A 37 7.83 5.62 3.73
N GLU A 38 8.55 5.18 2.69
CA GLU A 38 9.10 6.09 1.68
C GLU A 38 8.00 6.79 0.89
N ALA A 39 6.90 6.11 0.56
CA ALA A 39 5.76 6.71 -0.12
C ALA A 39 5.07 7.76 0.77
N LEU A 40 4.88 7.48 2.06
CA LEU A 40 4.29 8.42 3.02
C LEU A 40 5.19 9.64 3.26
N LEU A 41 6.50 9.44 3.36
CA LEU A 41 7.46 10.54 3.55
C LEU A 41 7.63 11.38 2.28
N SER A 42 7.54 10.75 1.11
CA SER A 42 7.65 11.43 -0.19
C SER A 42 6.36 12.13 -0.61
N GLU A 43 5.21 11.78 -0.02
CA GLU A 43 3.91 12.38 -0.34
C GLU A 43 3.95 13.90 -0.24
N ALA A 44 4.45 14.44 0.89
CA ALA A 44 4.53 15.89 1.08
C ALA A 44 5.51 16.57 0.10
N ALA A 45 6.64 15.93 -0.20
CA ALA A 45 7.65 16.47 -1.12
C ALA A 45 7.18 16.44 -2.58
N LEU A 46 6.43 15.42 -2.97
CA LEU A 46 5.88 15.27 -4.33
C LEU A 46 4.63 16.13 -4.53
N ALA A 47 3.83 16.35 -3.49
CA ALA A 47 2.60 17.14 -3.56
C ALA A 47 2.86 18.60 -3.98
N GLU A 48 4.00 19.19 -3.59
CA GLU A 48 4.35 20.56 -3.97
C GLU A 48 4.56 20.74 -5.48
N ASP A 49 5.04 19.70 -6.17
CA ASP A 49 5.35 19.75 -7.60
C ASP A 49 4.17 19.21 -8.43
N TRP A 50 3.56 18.09 -8.02
CA TRP A 50 2.46 17.43 -8.74
C TRP A 50 1.09 18.09 -8.64
N LEU A 51 0.85 18.96 -7.66
CA LEU A 51 -0.43 19.70 -7.54
C LEU A 51 -0.42 21.02 -8.32
N LYS A 52 0.58 21.26 -9.16
CA LYS A 52 0.61 22.44 -10.01
C LYS A 52 -0.46 22.30 -11.11
N PRO A 53 -1.19 23.39 -11.43
CA PRO A 53 -2.21 23.38 -12.49
C PRO A 53 -1.62 23.09 -13.89
N GLU A 54 -0.30 23.23 -14.02
CA GLU A 54 0.48 22.89 -15.21
C GLU A 54 0.44 21.39 -15.50
N ASP A 55 0.55 20.56 -14.46
CA ASP A 55 0.45 19.11 -14.56
C ASP A 55 -0.99 18.73 -14.92
N ASP A 56 -2.01 19.23 -14.21
CA ASP A 56 -3.41 18.95 -14.56
C ASP A 56 -3.73 19.22 -16.05
N ALA A 57 -3.17 20.30 -16.61
CA ALA A 57 -3.29 20.60 -18.03
C ALA A 57 -2.58 19.56 -18.91
N ALA A 58 -1.36 19.15 -18.56
CA ALA A 58 -0.60 18.13 -19.28
C ALA A 58 -1.33 16.77 -19.30
N TRP A 59 -1.94 16.38 -18.17
CA TRP A 59 -2.69 15.13 -18.05
C TRP A 59 -4.04 15.18 -18.81
N ALA A 60 -4.68 16.35 -18.89
CA ALA A 60 -5.90 16.52 -19.68
C ALA A 60 -5.68 16.22 -21.18
N TYR A 61 -4.50 16.51 -21.74
CA TYR A 61 -4.18 16.21 -23.13
C TYR A 61 -3.98 14.71 -23.43
N LEU A 62 -3.77 13.90 -22.39
CA LEU A 62 -3.52 12.45 -22.53
C LEU A 62 -4.80 11.62 -22.36
N GLN A 63 -5.95 12.24 -22.07
CA GLN A 63 -7.21 11.54 -21.98
C GLN A 63 -7.67 11.10 -23.38
N PRO A 64 -8.06 9.82 -23.58
CA PRO A 64 -8.59 9.37 -24.84
C PRO A 64 -9.89 10.12 -25.16
N VAL A 65 -10.00 10.64 -26.38
CA VAL A 65 -11.24 11.23 -26.88
C VAL A 65 -12.29 10.12 -26.89
N ARG A 66 -13.39 10.35 -26.17
CA ARG A 66 -14.48 9.39 -25.98
C ARG A 66 -15.15 9.00 -27.30
#